data_AF-A0A359MS71-F1
#
_entry.id   AF-A0A359MS71-F1
#
_cell.length_a   1.000
_cell.length_b   1.000
_cell.length_c   1.000
_cell.angle_alpha   90.00
_cell.angle_beta   90.00
_cell.angle_gamma   90.00
#
_symmetry.space_group_name_H-M   'P 1'
#
loop_
_entity.id
_entity.type
_entity.pdbx_description
1 polymer ?
#
loop_
_entity_poly.entity_id
_entity_poly.type
_entity_poly.pdbx_seq_one_letter_code
_entity_poly.pdbx_strand_id
1 'polypeptide(L)'
;GKPEEITFTRPEIKQEIQYEVNYNQKLTVNTEGTEAFAHKMGRDIDEILNAVNDVVASENKIAQVKERLKDTSLTTDDRAKYEKMLEQLDTEWVLKKEVMQDAFSKEITTSYNEKDRVNTALADLGSRYVRLELTEDRLGSQKGDFEDLMSRNEEVDLEETIIKYGSADVVYKASLYAASRAVQNTLLDFLR
;
A
#
# COMPACT_ATOMS: atom_id res chain seq x y z
N GLY A 1 13.21 14.95 -32.52
CA GLY A 1 14.21 14.57 -31.50
C GLY A 1 13.94 13.12 -31.14
N LYS A 2 14.99 12.29 -31.00
CA LYS A 2 14.81 10.96 -30.40
C LYS A 2 14.32 11.18 -28.96
N PRO A 3 13.32 10.43 -28.47
CA PRO A 3 12.94 10.50 -27.07
C PRO A 3 14.17 10.15 -26.23
N GLU A 4 14.46 10.96 -25.21
CA GLU A 4 15.53 10.68 -24.26
C GLU A 4 15.28 9.30 -23.63
N GLU A 5 16.34 8.49 -23.61
CA GLU A 5 16.29 7.14 -23.06
C GLU A 5 16.18 7.24 -21.53
N ILE A 6 14.94 7.20 -21.04
CA ILE A 6 14.66 7.27 -19.60
C ILE A 6 15.16 5.97 -18.96
N THR A 7 16.28 6.05 -18.26
CA THR A 7 16.83 4.93 -17.50
C THR A 7 16.20 4.88 -16.13
N PHE A 8 15.34 3.88 -15.90
CA PHE A 8 14.75 3.64 -14.60
C PHE A 8 15.78 2.91 -13.70
N THR A 9 16.51 3.66 -12.89
CA THR A 9 17.40 3.08 -11.87
C THR A 9 16.60 2.73 -10.62
N ARG A 10 16.74 1.48 -10.14
CA ARG A 10 16.18 1.09 -8.84
C ARG A 10 16.88 1.90 -7.75
N PRO A 11 16.16 2.68 -6.92
CA PRO A 11 16.80 3.39 -5.82
C PRO A 11 17.39 2.40 -4.82
N GLU A 12 18.63 2.65 -4.36
CA GLU A 12 19.32 1.81 -3.37
C GLU A 12 18.67 1.90 -1.98
N ILE A 13 17.98 3.01 -1.71
CA ILE A 13 17.31 3.29 -0.44
C ILE A 13 15.81 3.16 -0.65
N LYS A 14 15.14 2.45 0.27
CA LYS A 14 13.67 2.37 0.33
C LYS A 14 13.06 3.75 0.52
N GLN A 15 11.98 4.02 -0.20
CA GLN A 15 11.23 5.28 -0.19
C GLN A 15 9.95 5.11 0.64
N GLU A 16 10.11 4.76 1.91
CA GLU A 16 9.00 4.55 2.83
C GLU A 16 8.39 5.89 3.27
N ILE A 17 7.08 6.00 3.16
CA ILE A 17 6.29 7.10 3.72
C ILE A 17 5.68 6.58 5.02
N GLN A 18 6.12 7.15 6.14
CA GLN A 18 5.74 6.70 7.47
C GLN A 18 5.01 7.80 8.25
N TYR A 19 3.95 7.42 8.97
CA TYR A 19 3.24 8.28 9.92
C TYR A 19 3.29 7.69 11.32
N GLU A 20 3.36 8.55 12.34
CA GLU A 20 3.21 8.12 13.73
C GLU A 20 1.73 7.88 14.02
N VAL A 21 1.41 6.66 14.45
CA VAL A 21 0.02 6.20 14.67
C VAL A 21 -0.28 5.97 16.15
N ASN A 22 0.76 5.87 16.98
CA ASN A 22 0.71 5.81 18.43
C ASN A 22 2.10 6.21 18.97
N TYR A 23 2.23 6.50 20.26
CA TYR A 23 3.47 6.95 20.89
C TYR A 23 4.67 6.04 20.54
N ASN A 24 5.66 6.60 19.83
CA ASN A 24 6.84 5.88 19.33
C ASN A 24 6.54 4.71 18.37
N GLN A 25 5.36 4.68 17.73
CA GLN A 25 4.98 3.68 16.75
C GLN A 25 4.68 4.34 15.41
N LYS A 26 5.48 4.00 14.40
CA LYS A 26 5.30 4.46 13.01
C LYS A 26 4.75 3.34 12.13
N LEU A 27 3.92 3.71 11.16
CA LEU A 27 3.36 2.81 10.16
C LEU A 27 3.70 3.31 8.75
N THR A 28 4.24 2.43 7.92
CA THR A 28 4.51 2.70 6.49
C THR A 28 3.21 2.56 5.69
N VAL A 29 2.79 3.63 5.01
CA VAL A 29 1.47 3.68 4.34
C VAL A 29 1.54 3.38 2.85
N ASN A 30 2.69 3.54 2.21
CA ASN A 30 2.85 3.25 0.79
C ASN A 30 3.33 1.82 0.55
N THR A 31 3.00 1.34 -0.65
CA THR A 31 3.61 0.19 -1.29
C THR A 31 4.56 0.71 -2.37
N GLU A 32 5.78 0.22 -2.43
CA GLU A 32 6.72 0.67 -3.44
C GLU A 32 6.46 -0.01 -4.80
N GLY A 33 6.73 0.71 -5.89
CA GLY A 33 6.66 0.11 -7.24
C GLY A 33 7.62 -1.09 -7.40
N THR A 34 8.73 -1.10 -6.67
CA THR A 34 9.65 -2.25 -6.64
C THR A 34 9.09 -3.45 -5.89
N GLU A 35 8.05 -3.29 -5.08
CA GLU A 35 7.36 -4.39 -4.41
C GLU A 35 6.25 -4.94 -5.30
N ALA A 36 5.60 -4.09 -6.10
CA ALA A 36 4.48 -4.45 -6.96
C ALA A 36 4.86 -4.95 -8.37
N PHE A 37 5.93 -4.43 -8.98
CA PHE A 37 6.25 -4.71 -10.39
C PHE A 37 7.68 -5.23 -10.58
N ALA A 38 7.86 -6.32 -11.33
CA ALA A 38 9.16 -6.71 -11.86
C ALA A 38 9.49 -6.05 -13.20
N HIS A 39 10.76 -5.77 -13.41
CA HIS A 39 11.29 -5.38 -14.72
C HIS A 39 11.25 -6.52 -15.76
N LYS A 40 10.95 -7.76 -15.34
CA LYS A 40 10.94 -8.94 -16.20
C LYS A 40 9.83 -8.87 -17.27
N MET A 41 8.66 -8.30 -16.95
CA MET A 41 7.56 -8.12 -17.92
C MET A 41 7.97 -7.30 -19.14
N GLY A 42 8.73 -6.21 -18.95
CA GLY A 42 9.17 -5.37 -20.06
C GLY A 42 10.01 -6.16 -21.08
N ARG A 43 10.94 -6.98 -20.58
CA ARG A 43 11.78 -7.83 -21.44
C ARG A 43 10.99 -8.93 -22.14
N ASP A 44 10.03 -9.54 -21.45
CA ASP A 44 9.22 -10.61 -22.01
C ASP A 44 8.25 -10.05 -23.10
N ILE A 45 7.75 -8.80 -22.94
CA ILE A 45 7.01 -8.08 -23.99
C ILE A 45 7.90 -7.79 -25.21
N ASP A 46 9.13 -7.33 -25.01
CA ASP A 46 10.09 -7.10 -26.10
C ASP A 46 10.41 -8.40 -26.85
N GLU A 47 10.54 -9.52 -26.13
CA GLU A 47 10.75 -10.85 -26.70
C GLU A 47 9.57 -11.28 -27.59
N ILE A 48 8.32 -11.06 -27.14
CA ILE A 48 7.13 -11.29 -27.96
C ILE A 48 7.14 -10.40 -29.20
N LEU A 49 7.44 -9.11 -29.05
CA LEU A 49 7.45 -8.18 -30.19
C LEU A 49 8.45 -8.63 -31.26
N ASN A 50 9.64 -9.05 -30.84
CA ASN A 50 10.66 -9.57 -31.75
C ASN A 50 10.19 -10.87 -32.43
N ALA A 51 9.63 -11.82 -31.68
CA ALA A 51 9.14 -13.07 -32.24
C ALA A 51 7.98 -12.87 -33.25
N VAL A 52 7.06 -11.94 -32.96
CA VAL A 52 5.98 -11.57 -33.89
C VAL A 52 6.55 -10.95 -35.17
N ASN A 53 7.50 -10.02 -35.03
CA ASN A 53 8.16 -9.40 -36.18
C ASN A 53 8.89 -10.43 -37.06
N ASP A 54 9.52 -11.44 -36.45
CA ASP A 54 10.20 -12.51 -37.17
C ASP A 54 9.24 -13.39 -37.97
N VAL A 55 8.08 -13.73 -37.41
CA VAL A 55 7.01 -14.47 -38.11
C VAL A 55 6.49 -13.65 -39.30
N VAL A 56 6.16 -12.38 -39.08
CA VAL A 56 5.68 -11.47 -40.14
C VAL A 56 6.72 -11.31 -41.25
N ALA A 57 8.01 -11.19 -40.89
CA ALA A 57 9.09 -11.11 -41.88
C ALA A 57 9.18 -12.38 -42.74
N SER A 58 9.02 -13.56 -42.15
CA SER A 58 9.00 -14.82 -42.90
C SER A 58 7.75 -14.97 -43.78
N GLU A 59 6.58 -14.55 -43.30
CA GLU A 59 5.35 -14.51 -44.11
C GLU A 59 5.50 -13.61 -45.34
N ASN A 60 6.11 -12.43 -45.16
CA ASN A 60 6.38 -11.51 -46.26
C ASN A 60 7.35 -12.10 -47.29
N LYS A 61 8.39 -12.82 -46.86
CA LYS A 61 9.31 -13.53 -47.78
C LYS A 61 8.59 -14.62 -48.56
N ILE A 62 7.76 -15.44 -47.88
CA ILE A 62 6.94 -16.47 -48.52
C ILE A 62 6.01 -15.86 -49.56
N ALA A 63 5.36 -14.74 -49.24
CA ALA A 63 4.47 -14.03 -50.16
C ALA A 63 5.21 -13.54 -51.41
N GLN A 64 6.40 -12.94 -51.24
CA GLN A 64 7.24 -12.49 -52.37
C GLN A 64 7.68 -13.67 -53.26
N VAL A 65 8.09 -14.80 -52.67
CA VAL A 65 8.48 -15.99 -53.45
C VAL A 65 7.28 -16.57 -54.21
N LYS A 66 6.11 -16.64 -53.57
CA LYS A 66 4.86 -17.05 -54.23
C LYS A 66 4.46 -16.12 -55.37
N GLU A 67 4.69 -14.82 -55.23
CA GLU A 67 4.45 -13.85 -56.30
C GLU A 67 5.42 -14.04 -57.47
N ARG A 68 6.72 -14.23 -57.20
CA ARG A 68 7.72 -14.53 -58.24
C ARG A 68 7.42 -15.82 -58.99
N LEU A 69 6.90 -16.84 -58.31
CA LEU A 69 6.47 -18.10 -58.93
C LEU A 69 5.29 -17.94 -59.90
N LYS A 70 4.52 -16.85 -59.83
CA LYS A 70 3.41 -16.57 -60.77
C LYS A 70 3.88 -15.99 -62.09
N ASP A 71 5.11 -15.48 -62.16
CA ASP A 71 5.64 -14.88 -63.38
C ASP A 71 5.89 -15.97 -64.45
N THR A 72 5.38 -15.73 -65.67
CA THR A 72 5.35 -16.72 -66.76
C THR A 72 6.64 -16.76 -67.57
N SER A 73 7.57 -15.83 -67.33
CA SER A 73 8.89 -15.80 -67.98
C SER A 73 9.96 -16.65 -67.30
N LEU A 74 9.64 -17.39 -66.23
CA LEU A 74 10.62 -18.24 -65.54
C LEU A 74 10.99 -19.51 -66.32
N THR A 75 12.27 -19.84 -66.32
CA THR A 75 12.77 -21.14 -66.81
C THR A 75 12.37 -22.27 -65.86
N THR A 76 12.33 -23.51 -66.36
CA THR A 76 11.98 -24.71 -65.59
C THR A 76 12.93 -24.94 -64.40
N ASP A 77 14.21 -24.64 -64.57
CA ASP A 77 15.23 -24.76 -63.52
C ASP A 77 15.07 -23.70 -62.42
N ASP A 78 14.70 -22.47 -62.79
CA ASP A 78 14.49 -21.41 -61.81
C ASP A 78 13.23 -21.64 -60.98
N ARG A 79 12.17 -22.18 -61.59
CA ARG A 79 10.97 -22.59 -60.87
C ARG A 79 11.28 -23.64 -59.79
N ALA A 80 12.06 -24.67 -60.11
CA ALA A 80 12.45 -25.71 -59.15
C ALA A 80 13.27 -25.15 -57.97
N LYS A 81 14.12 -24.14 -58.20
CA LYS A 81 14.87 -23.45 -57.12
C LYS A 81 13.93 -22.65 -56.21
N TYR A 82 12.96 -21.93 -56.78
CA TYR A 82 11.99 -21.16 -56.01
C TYR A 82 11.05 -22.06 -55.20
N GLU A 83 10.65 -23.22 -55.73
CA GLU A 83 9.87 -24.22 -54.99
C GLU A 83 10.66 -24.78 -53.80
N LYS A 84 11.94 -25.11 -54.00
CA LYS A 84 12.81 -25.55 -52.89
C LYS A 84 13.03 -24.46 -51.85
N MET A 85 13.19 -23.20 -52.27
CA MET A 85 13.30 -22.07 -51.34
C MET A 85 11.99 -21.86 -50.57
N LEU A 86 10.85 -22.08 -51.20
CA LEU A 86 9.54 -21.99 -50.55
C LEU A 86 9.39 -23.05 -49.45
N GLU A 87 9.79 -24.30 -49.71
CA GLU A 87 9.76 -25.39 -48.72
C GLU A 87 10.63 -25.06 -47.49
N GLN A 88 11.82 -24.49 -47.72
CA GLN A 88 12.71 -24.05 -46.65
C GLN A 88 12.10 -22.90 -45.84
N LEU A 89 11.50 -21.92 -46.52
CA LEU A 89 10.84 -20.78 -45.86
C LEU A 89 9.60 -21.21 -45.08
N ASP A 90 8.82 -22.18 -45.57
CA ASP A 90 7.68 -22.74 -44.86
C ASP A 90 8.14 -23.46 -43.58
N THR A 91 9.24 -24.23 -43.66
CA THR A 91 9.86 -24.85 -42.48
C THR A 91 10.36 -23.80 -41.47
N GLU A 92 11.04 -22.76 -41.95
CA GLU A 92 11.49 -21.63 -41.12
C GLU A 92 10.30 -20.91 -40.45
N TRP A 93 9.21 -20.70 -41.18
CA TRP A 93 8.00 -20.06 -40.66
C TRP A 93 7.34 -20.90 -39.57
N VAL A 94 7.26 -22.23 -39.73
CA VAL A 94 6.74 -23.13 -38.68
C VAL A 94 7.59 -23.02 -37.41
N LEU A 95 8.92 -23.06 -37.53
CA LEU A 95 9.83 -22.92 -36.39
C LEU A 95 9.69 -21.57 -35.69
N LYS A 96 9.59 -20.47 -36.45
CA LYS A 96 9.38 -19.13 -35.89
C LYS A 96 8.04 -18.98 -35.20
N LYS A 97 7.00 -19.63 -35.74
CA LYS A 97 5.68 -19.66 -35.10
C LYS A 97 5.70 -20.42 -33.78
N GLU A 98 6.45 -21.51 -33.69
CA GLU A 98 6.69 -22.25 -32.44
C GLU A 98 7.40 -21.36 -31.41
N VAL A 99 8.49 -20.69 -31.79
CA VAL A 99 9.20 -19.72 -30.93
C VAL A 99 8.28 -18.61 -30.44
N MET A 100 7.43 -18.07 -31.31
CA MET A 100 6.43 -17.07 -30.94
C MET A 100 5.42 -17.62 -29.92
N GLN A 101 4.94 -18.84 -30.11
CA GLN A 101 4.02 -19.50 -29.16
C GLN A 101 4.67 -19.73 -27.79
N ASP A 102 5.94 -20.11 -27.76
CA ASP A 102 6.72 -20.28 -26.54
C ASP A 102 6.90 -18.94 -25.80
N ALA A 103 7.22 -17.86 -26.53
CA ALA A 103 7.34 -16.52 -25.98
C ALA A 103 6.01 -16.06 -25.33
N PHE A 104 4.87 -16.27 -26.00
CA PHE A 104 3.55 -15.98 -25.42
C PHE A 104 3.28 -16.81 -24.16
N SER A 105 3.59 -18.10 -24.18
CA SER A 105 3.37 -19.00 -23.03
C SER A 105 4.20 -18.59 -21.80
N LYS A 106 5.45 -18.18 -22.05
CA LYS A 106 6.35 -17.64 -21.02
C LYS A 106 5.83 -16.33 -20.45
N GLU A 107 5.30 -15.43 -21.26
CA GLU A 107 4.75 -14.16 -20.77
C GLU A 107 3.46 -14.37 -19.98
N ILE A 108 2.57 -15.26 -20.41
CA ILE A 108 1.38 -15.63 -19.65
C ILE A 108 1.79 -16.10 -18.25
N THR A 109 2.80 -16.98 -18.18
CA THR A 109 3.32 -17.49 -16.91
C THR A 109 3.92 -16.36 -16.05
N THR A 110 4.66 -15.45 -16.66
CA THR A 110 5.25 -14.31 -15.95
C THR A 110 4.17 -13.36 -15.44
N SER A 111 3.15 -13.05 -16.24
CA SER A 111 2.01 -12.24 -15.85
C SER A 111 1.27 -12.82 -14.65
N TYR A 112 1.09 -14.15 -14.57
CA TYR A 112 0.53 -14.79 -13.37
C TYR A 112 1.40 -14.56 -12.13
N ASN A 113 2.72 -14.72 -12.25
CA ASN A 113 3.63 -14.47 -11.13
C ASN A 113 3.61 -13.00 -10.68
N GLU A 114 3.53 -12.05 -11.61
CA GLU A 114 3.43 -10.63 -11.27
C GLU A 114 2.08 -10.27 -10.64
N LYS A 115 1.00 -10.91 -11.08
CA LYS A 115 -0.30 -10.80 -10.40
C LYS A 115 -0.22 -11.26 -8.95
N ASP A 116 0.46 -12.38 -8.67
CA ASP A 116 0.64 -12.88 -7.31
C ASP A 116 1.49 -11.95 -6.45
N ARG A 117 2.49 -11.31 -7.06
CA ARG A 117 3.30 -10.28 -6.41
C ARG A 117 2.47 -9.05 -6.03
N VAL A 118 1.65 -8.54 -6.94
CA VAL A 118 0.71 -7.45 -6.67
C VAL A 118 -0.27 -7.83 -5.56
N ASN A 119 -0.83 -9.04 -5.61
CA ASN A 119 -1.73 -9.54 -4.57
C ASN A 119 -1.04 -9.60 -3.20
N THR A 120 0.23 -10.02 -3.15
CA THR A 120 1.01 -10.06 -1.91
C THR A 120 1.23 -8.66 -1.35
N ALA A 121 1.58 -7.71 -2.21
CA ALA A 121 1.76 -6.31 -1.81
C ALA A 121 0.44 -5.68 -1.31
N LEU A 122 -0.67 -6.00 -1.96
CA LEU A 122 -2.01 -5.57 -1.53
C LEU A 122 -2.41 -6.21 -0.19
N ALA A 123 -2.12 -7.50 0.01
CA ALA A 123 -2.41 -8.20 1.26
C ALA A 123 -1.58 -7.64 2.44
N ASP A 124 -0.32 -7.28 2.20
CA ASP A 124 0.51 -6.61 3.20
C ASP A 124 -0.06 -5.22 3.56
N LEU A 125 -0.44 -4.42 2.55
CA LEU A 125 -1.11 -3.15 2.76
C LEU A 125 -2.42 -3.31 3.57
N GLY A 126 -3.25 -4.29 3.21
CA GLY A 126 -4.46 -4.62 3.96
C GLY A 126 -4.16 -5.03 5.41
N SER A 127 -3.09 -5.79 5.64
CA SER A 127 -2.65 -6.16 6.99
C SER A 127 -2.15 -4.95 7.79
N ARG A 128 -1.55 -3.95 7.14
CA ARG A 128 -1.19 -2.67 7.78
C ARG A 128 -2.42 -1.84 8.10
N TYR A 129 -3.41 -1.83 7.21
CA TYR A 129 -4.69 -1.16 7.43
C TYR A 129 -5.44 -1.74 8.65
N VAL A 130 -5.58 -3.07 8.75
CA VAL A 130 -6.22 -3.70 9.90
C VAL A 130 -5.46 -3.39 11.21
N ARG A 131 -4.13 -3.35 11.17
CA ARG A 131 -3.33 -2.94 12.34
C ARG A 131 -3.58 -1.49 12.75
N LEU A 132 -3.81 -0.60 11.77
CA LEU A 132 -4.14 0.79 12.04
C LEU A 132 -5.51 0.90 12.72
N GLU A 133 -6.52 0.20 12.19
CA GLU A 133 -7.89 0.15 12.75
C GLU A 133 -7.88 -0.37 14.21
N LEU A 134 -7.17 -1.47 14.47
CA LEU A 134 -7.01 -1.99 15.83
C LEU A 134 -6.28 -1.01 16.77
N THR A 135 -5.35 -0.22 16.24
CA THR A 135 -4.64 0.80 17.01
C THR A 135 -5.57 1.95 17.34
N GLU A 136 -6.40 2.38 16.40
CA GLU A 136 -7.44 3.39 16.58
C GLU A 136 -8.45 2.97 17.66
N ASP A 137 -9.01 1.76 17.57
CA ASP A 137 -9.95 1.22 18.55
C ASP A 137 -9.36 1.17 19.97
N ARG A 138 -8.10 0.75 20.08
CA ARG A 138 -7.38 0.68 21.35
C ARG A 138 -7.12 2.07 21.91
N LEU A 139 -6.72 3.04 21.09
CA LEU A 139 -6.51 4.42 21.51
C LEU A 139 -7.83 5.07 21.94
N GLY A 140 -8.92 4.79 21.24
CA GLY A 140 -10.27 5.24 21.62
C GLY A 140 -10.68 4.70 22.98
N SER A 141 -10.49 3.40 23.21
CA SER A 141 -10.78 2.76 24.50
C SER A 141 -9.92 3.33 25.63
N GLN A 142 -8.61 3.46 25.41
CA GLN A 142 -7.68 4.05 26.38
C GLN A 142 -8.05 5.48 26.72
N LYS A 143 -8.47 6.29 25.74
CA LYS A 143 -8.94 7.65 25.97
C LYS A 143 -10.14 7.67 26.90
N GLY A 144 -11.14 6.82 26.67
CA GLY A 144 -12.31 6.71 27.55
C GLY A 144 -11.93 6.29 28.97
N ASP A 145 -11.07 5.28 29.12
CA ASP A 145 -10.58 4.85 30.44
C ASP A 145 -9.83 5.97 31.19
N PHE A 146 -9.01 6.76 30.48
CA PHE A 146 -8.31 7.91 31.05
C PHE A 146 -9.26 9.04 31.44
N GLU A 147 -10.26 9.34 30.62
CA GLU A 147 -11.29 10.33 30.95
C GLU A 147 -12.09 9.92 32.20
N ASP A 148 -12.48 8.64 32.31
CA ASP A 148 -13.16 8.08 33.48
C ASP A 148 -12.30 8.13 34.74
N LEU A 149 -11.03 7.73 34.65
CA LEU A 149 -10.10 7.79 35.78
C LEU A 149 -9.86 9.22 36.24
N MET A 150 -9.74 10.16 35.31
CA MET A 150 -9.60 11.59 35.60
C MET A 150 -10.85 12.13 36.29
N SER A 151 -12.05 11.83 35.76
CA SER A 151 -13.32 12.23 36.37
C SER A 151 -13.48 11.71 37.78
N ARG A 152 -13.20 10.41 38.01
CA ARG A 152 -13.28 9.81 39.36
C ARG A 152 -12.31 10.45 40.35
N ASN A 153 -11.11 10.80 39.90
CA ASN A 153 -10.12 11.44 40.77
C ASN A 153 -10.56 12.87 41.13
N GLU A 154 -11.05 13.65 40.16
CA GLU A 154 -11.59 14.99 40.37
C GLU A 154 -12.86 15.00 41.25
N GLU A 155 -13.76 14.03 41.07
CA GLU A 155 -14.98 13.86 41.89
C GLU A 155 -14.64 13.59 43.37
N VAL A 156 -13.71 12.68 43.65
CA VAL A 156 -13.26 12.39 45.04
C VAL A 156 -12.66 13.62 45.71
N ASP A 157 -11.85 14.40 44.99
CA ASP A 157 -11.25 15.64 45.51
C ASP A 157 -12.32 16.70 45.84
N LEU A 158 -13.38 16.82 45.02
CA LEU A 158 -14.50 17.72 45.27
C LEU A 158 -15.32 17.30 46.51
N GLU A 159 -15.64 16.01 46.62
CA GLU A 159 -16.38 15.46 47.76
C GLU A 159 -15.66 15.71 49.09
N GLU A 160 -14.36 15.42 49.15
CA GLU A 160 -13.55 15.66 50.34
C GLU A 160 -13.49 17.16 50.69
N THR A 161 -13.33 18.02 49.68
CA THR A 161 -13.32 19.47 49.85
C THR A 161 -14.64 19.99 50.42
N ILE A 162 -15.78 19.49 49.93
CA ILE A 162 -17.11 19.86 50.44
C ILE A 162 -17.28 19.42 51.88
N ILE A 163 -16.86 18.20 52.24
CA ILE A 163 -16.95 17.71 53.63
C ILE A 163 -16.08 18.56 54.57
N LYS A 164 -14.82 18.82 54.19
CA LYS A 164 -13.91 19.68 54.96
C LYS A 164 -14.51 21.07 55.16
N TYR A 165 -15.02 21.68 54.10
CA TYR A 165 -15.69 22.98 54.16
C TYR A 165 -16.89 22.98 55.12
N GLY A 166 -17.79 21.98 55.01
CA GLY A 166 -18.95 21.85 55.88
C GLY A 166 -18.56 21.68 57.36
N SER A 167 -17.54 20.87 57.64
CA SER A 167 -17.02 20.71 59.00
C SER A 167 -16.45 22.02 59.56
N ALA A 168 -15.70 22.77 58.76
CA ALA A 168 -15.15 24.06 59.12
C ALA A 168 -16.25 25.10 59.36
N ASP A 169 -17.29 25.14 58.52
CA ASP A 169 -18.45 26.02 58.68
C ASP A 169 -19.24 25.72 59.97
N VAL A 170 -19.47 24.44 60.29
CA VAL A 170 -20.13 24.03 61.55
C VAL A 170 -19.30 24.47 62.76
N VAL A 171 -17.99 24.22 62.75
CA VAL A 171 -17.09 24.64 63.83
C VAL A 171 -17.04 26.17 63.96
N TYR A 172 -16.99 26.89 62.84
CA TYR A 172 -17.01 28.35 62.82
C TYR A 172 -18.30 28.90 63.42
N LYS A 173 -19.47 28.40 63.01
CA LYS A 173 -20.77 28.77 63.58
C LYS A 173 -20.85 28.45 65.06
N ALA A 174 -20.42 27.26 65.48
CA ALA A 174 -20.39 26.88 66.90
C ALA A 174 -19.51 27.82 67.73
N SER A 175 -18.34 28.19 67.20
CA SER A 175 -17.42 29.15 67.83
C SER A 175 -18.06 30.54 67.96
N LEU A 176 -18.77 31.01 66.93
CA LEU A 176 -19.50 32.27 66.95
C LEU A 176 -20.65 32.25 67.97
N TYR A 177 -21.42 31.15 68.05
CA TYR A 177 -22.48 30.98 69.05
C TYR A 177 -21.92 30.94 70.47
N ALA A 178 -20.82 30.24 70.70
CA ALA A 178 -20.15 30.17 71.99
C ALA A 178 -19.62 31.55 72.41
N ALA A 179 -18.97 32.28 71.49
CA ALA A 179 -18.52 33.65 71.72
C ALA A 179 -19.69 34.59 72.02
N SER A 180 -20.79 34.50 71.27
CA SER A 180 -22.00 35.30 71.49
C SER A 180 -22.63 35.02 72.87
N ARG A 181 -22.76 33.75 73.27
CA ARG A 181 -23.21 33.38 74.62
C ARG A 181 -22.26 33.85 75.72
N ALA A 182 -20.96 33.73 75.52
CA ALA A 182 -19.97 34.21 76.48
C ALA A 182 -20.11 35.73 76.67
N VAL A 183 -20.20 36.49 75.58
CA VAL A 183 -20.43 37.94 75.63
C VAL A 183 -21.74 38.29 76.34
N GLN A 184 -22.85 37.61 76.02
CA GLN A 184 -24.15 37.83 76.68
C GLN A 184 -24.10 37.54 78.19
N ASN A 185 -23.48 36.45 78.61
CA ASN A 185 -23.33 36.13 80.04
C ASN A 185 -22.47 37.18 80.76
N THR A 186 -21.36 37.63 80.15
CA THR A 186 -20.49 38.64 80.77
C THR A 186 -21.12 40.02 80.90
N LEU A 187 -22.01 40.41 79.97
CA LEU A 187 -22.76 41.65 80.06
C LEU A 187 -23.86 41.61 81.13
N LEU A 188 -24.52 40.45 81.33
CA LEU A 188 -25.51 40.26 82.40
C LEU A 188 -24.86 40.17 83.79
N ASP A 189 -23.66 39.59 83.90
CA ASP A 189 -22.88 39.59 85.16
C ASP A 189 -22.38 40.98 85.55
N PHE A 190 -22.22 41.90 84.58
CA PHE A 190 -21.82 43.30 84.84
C PHE A 190 -22.97 44.20 85.34
N LEU A 191 -24.22 43.71 85.30
CA LEU A 191 -25.43 44.45 85.70
C LEU A 191 -26.02 43.97 87.05
N ARG A 192 -25.27 43.14 87.81
CA ARG A 192 -25.60 42.74 89.19
C ARG A 192 -24.76 43.47 90.21
#